data_AF-A0A1W5CU04-F1
#
_entry.id   AF-A0A1W5CU04-F1
#
_cell.length_a   1.000
_cell.length_b   1.000
_cell.length_c   1.000
_cell.angle_alpha   90.00
_cell.angle_beta   90.00
_cell.angle_gamma   90.00
#
_symmetry.space_group_name_H-M   'P 1'
#
loop_
_entity.id
_entity.type
_entity.pdbx_description
1 polymer ?
#
loop_
_entity_poly.entity_id
_entity_poly.type
_entity_poly.pdbx_seq_one_letter_code
_entity_poly.pdbx_strand_id
1 'polypeptide(L)'
;MDFVVALPEEKYHGDTVDALLNVTDKYTKRLLLIPGKTTYAAKDWAKPLLNGLQAADWGLPQQILSDQDPKFLSELWTGLFSHLEVKLLLSTAWHPQTDGASEQTNQTVEIALRYHIAEHPDTQWLEAIIPI
;
A
#
# COMPACT_ATOMS: atom_id res chain seq x y z
N MET A 1 -6.36 1.55 0.61
CA MET A 1 -5.07 0.85 0.61
C MET A 1 -5.15 -0.27 -0.38
N ASP A 2 -4.06 -0.54 -1.08
CA ASP A 2 -4.02 -1.56 -2.11
C ASP A 2 -2.61 -2.09 -2.31
N PHE A 3 -2.48 -3.32 -2.80
CA PHE A 3 -1.20 -3.98 -3.03
C PHE A 3 -0.89 -4.08 -4.52
N VAL A 4 0.32 -3.68 -4.90
CA VAL A 4 0.93 -4.09 -6.17
C VAL A 4 1.93 -5.19 -5.87
N VAL A 5 1.74 -6.36 -6.48
CA VAL A 5 2.55 -7.57 -6.22
C VAL A 5 3.24 -8.04 -7.48
N ALA A 6 4.17 -9.00 -7.34
CA ALA A 6 4.93 -9.58 -8.45
C ALA A 6 5.74 -8.54 -9.24
N LEU A 7 6.32 -7.56 -8.53
CA LEU A 7 7.31 -6.63 -9.07
C LEU A 7 8.66 -7.35 -9.23
N PRO A 8 9.57 -6.85 -10.07
CA PRO A 8 10.95 -7.34 -10.10
C PRO A 8 11.59 -7.29 -8.70
N GLU A 9 12.38 -8.30 -8.37
CA GLU A 9 13.07 -8.35 -7.07
C GLU A 9 14.17 -7.29 -6.98
N GLU A 10 14.12 -6.46 -5.94
CA GLU A 10 15.12 -5.41 -5.70
C GLU A 10 15.59 -5.37 -4.24
N LYS A 11 16.75 -4.75 -4.00
CA LYS A 11 17.29 -4.59 -2.64
C LYS A 11 16.84 -3.26 -2.03
N TYR A 12 16.13 -3.32 -0.91
CA TYR A 12 15.71 -2.17 -0.12
C TYR A 12 16.08 -2.36 1.34
N HIS A 13 16.89 -1.45 1.90
CA HIS A 13 17.36 -1.49 3.29
C HIS A 13 17.97 -2.86 3.73
N GLY A 14 18.62 -3.57 2.81
CA GLY A 14 19.24 -4.88 3.06
C GLY A 14 18.32 -6.09 2.82
N ASP A 15 17.04 -5.86 2.58
CA ASP A 15 16.04 -6.89 2.25
C ASP A 15 15.78 -6.96 0.73
N THR A 16 15.39 -8.14 0.23
CA THR A 16 14.80 -8.26 -1.12
C THR A 16 13.31 -7.93 -1.06
N VAL A 17 12.82 -7.04 -1.91
CA VAL A 17 11.41 -6.63 -2.03
C VAL A 17 10.89 -6.87 -3.44
N ASP A 18 9.62 -7.25 -3.55
CA ASP A 18 8.92 -7.60 -4.80
C ASP A 18 7.44 -7.19 -4.79
N ALA A 19 7.04 -6.37 -3.81
CA ALA A 19 5.69 -5.83 -3.67
C ALA A 19 5.70 -4.41 -3.13
N LEU A 20 4.59 -3.73 -3.30
CA LEU A 20 4.36 -2.36 -2.89
C LEU A 20 2.97 -2.23 -2.24
N LEU A 21 2.90 -1.70 -1.02
CA LEU A 21 1.65 -1.27 -0.42
C LEU A 21 1.46 0.21 -0.71
N ASN A 22 0.34 0.54 -1.36
CA ASN A 22 -0.08 1.91 -1.61
C ASN A 22 -1.14 2.35 -0.59
N VAL A 23 -0.90 3.52 0.02
CA VAL A 23 -1.83 4.18 0.92
C VAL A 23 -2.06 5.60 0.42
N THR A 24 -3.31 5.93 0.11
CA THR A 24 -3.71 7.27 -0.30
C THR A 24 -4.50 7.93 0.82
N ASP A 25 -4.05 9.11 1.27
CA ASP A 25 -4.85 9.91 2.19
C ASP A 25 -6.06 10.54 1.46
N LYS A 26 -7.27 10.27 1.95
CA LYS A 26 -8.50 10.66 1.26
C LYS A 26 -8.69 12.18 1.21
N TYR A 27 -8.14 12.92 2.17
CA TYR A 27 -8.31 14.37 2.29
C TYR A 27 -7.28 15.14 1.45
N THR A 28 -5.99 14.94 1.74
CA THR A 28 -4.87 15.65 1.11
C THR A 28 -4.45 15.07 -0.24
N LYS A 29 -4.88 13.85 -0.56
CA LYS A 29 -4.43 13.08 -1.73
C LYS A 29 -2.93 12.76 -1.73
N ARG A 30 -2.26 12.92 -0.59
CA ARG A 30 -0.87 12.47 -0.43
C ARG A 30 -0.81 10.95 -0.55
N LEU A 31 0.26 10.50 -1.17
CA LEU A 31 0.55 9.10 -1.42
C LEU A 31 1.65 8.63 -0.47
N LEU A 32 1.47 7.43 0.06
CA LEU A 32 2.50 6.73 0.81
C LEU A 32 2.71 5.37 0.14
N LEU A 33 3.92 5.16 -0.37
CA LEU A 33 4.36 3.97 -1.07
C LEU A 33 5.33 3.20 -0.19
N ILE A 34 4.98 1.96 0.17
CA ILE A 34 5.72 1.17 1.14
C ILE A 34 6.20 -0.13 0.49
N PRO A 35 7.50 -0.25 0.15
CA PRO A 35 8.07 -1.48 -0.39
C PRO A 35 7.97 -2.64 0.61
N GLY A 36 7.74 -3.84 0.10
CA GLY A 36 7.67 -5.06 0.90
C GLY A 36 7.76 -6.30 0.03
N LYS A 37 7.28 -7.43 0.56
CA LYS A 37 7.36 -8.72 -0.15
C LYS A 37 5.98 -9.25 -0.48
N THR A 38 5.81 -9.86 -1.64
CA THR A 38 4.55 -10.53 -2.01
C THR A 38 4.19 -11.63 -0.99
N THR A 39 5.21 -12.24 -0.39
CA THR A 39 5.10 -13.30 0.63
C THR A 39 4.77 -12.80 2.03
N TYR A 40 4.76 -11.48 2.26
CA TYR A 40 4.40 -10.93 3.57
C TYR A 40 2.95 -11.26 3.91
N ALA A 41 2.77 -11.85 5.09
CA ALA A 41 1.48 -11.91 5.72
C ALA A 41 1.14 -10.54 6.34
N ALA A 42 -0.10 -10.37 6.79
CA ALA A 42 -0.55 -9.13 7.42
C ALA A 42 0.34 -8.68 8.61
N LYS A 43 0.90 -9.64 9.35
CA LYS A 43 1.82 -9.36 10.48
C LYS A 43 3.10 -8.67 10.03
N ASP A 44 3.59 -9.05 8.86
CA ASP A 44 4.85 -8.58 8.32
C ASP A 44 4.67 -7.16 7.74
N TRP A 45 3.46 -6.84 7.27
CA TRP A 45 3.05 -5.50 6.81
C TRP A 45 2.77 -4.49 7.94
N ALA A 46 2.44 -4.95 9.14
CA ALA A 46 2.07 -4.06 10.25
C ALA A 46 3.15 -3.03 10.59
N LYS A 47 4.41 -3.48 10.72
CA LYS A 47 5.52 -2.59 11.09
C LYS A 47 5.88 -1.60 9.96
N PRO A 48 6.06 -2.01 8.69
CA PRO A 48 6.26 -1.07 7.58
C PRO A 48 5.15 -0.04 7.47
N LEU A 49 3.88 -0.44 7.64
CA LEU A 49 2.74 0.48 7.58
C LEU A 49 2.80 1.53 8.69
N LEU A 50 2.96 1.10 9.95
CA LEU A 50 3.02 2.03 11.08
C LEU A 50 4.20 3.00 10.97
N ASN A 51 5.36 2.50 10.55
CA ASN A 51 6.54 3.34 10.30
C ASN A 51 6.29 4.35 9.18
N GLY A 52 5.66 3.93 8.08
CA GLY A 52 5.32 4.81 6.96
C GLY A 52 4.32 5.90 7.36
N LEU A 53 3.27 5.54 8.11
CA LEU A 53 2.28 6.50 8.63
C LEU A 53 2.92 7.53 9.58
N GLN A 54 3.85 7.08 10.43
CA GLN A 54 4.61 7.96 11.30
C GLN A 54 5.52 8.90 10.49
N ALA A 55 6.29 8.37 9.53
CA ALA A 55 7.21 9.16 8.71
C ALA A 55 6.50 10.17 7.79
N ALA A 56 5.25 9.90 7.41
CA ALA A 56 4.44 10.80 6.59
C ALA A 56 3.74 11.92 7.41
N ASP A 57 3.88 11.90 8.74
CA ASP A 57 3.16 12.75 9.71
C ASP A 57 1.63 12.57 9.66
N TRP A 58 1.14 11.38 9.26
CA TRP A 58 -0.29 11.10 9.18
C TRP A 58 -0.88 10.68 10.53
N GLY A 59 -0.05 10.10 11.40
CA GLY A 59 -0.50 9.48 12.63
C GLY A 59 -1.38 8.25 12.36
N LEU A 60 -2.20 7.87 13.34
CA LEU A 60 -3.16 6.78 13.17
C LEU A 60 -4.42 7.30 12.46
N PRO A 61 -4.84 6.67 11.34
CA PRO A 61 -6.05 7.08 10.65
C PRO A 61 -7.28 6.72 11.46
N GLN A 62 -8.33 7.52 11.38
CA GLN A 62 -9.62 7.16 12.01
C GLN A 62 -10.27 5.96 11.32
N GLN A 63 -10.11 5.85 10.00
CA GLN A 63 -10.69 4.80 9.18
C GLN A 63 -9.74 4.43 8.06
N ILE A 64 -9.74 3.16 7.69
CA ILE A 64 -8.99 2.62 6.57
C ILE A 64 -9.98 1.96 5.64
N LEU A 65 -9.93 2.33 4.37
CA LEU A 65 -10.64 1.65 3.30
C LEU A 65 -9.65 0.76 2.54
N SER A 66 -9.94 -0.52 2.43
CA SER A 66 -9.15 -1.50 1.67
C SER A 66 -10.06 -2.40 0.86
N ASP A 67 -9.50 -3.09 -0.12
CA ASP A 67 -10.20 -4.16 -0.81
C ASP A 67 -10.34 -5.42 0.06
N GLN A 68 -10.88 -6.49 -0.53
CA GLN A 68 -11.06 -7.79 0.13
C GLN A 68 -9.83 -8.70 -0.02
N ASP A 69 -8.62 -8.16 -0.24
CA ASP A 69 -7.41 -8.99 -0.21
C ASP A 69 -7.34 -9.74 1.14
N PRO A 70 -7.10 -11.08 1.14
CA PRO A 70 -7.01 -11.88 2.36
C PRO A 70 -6.05 -11.33 3.43
N LYS A 71 -5.02 -10.56 3.03
CA LYS A 71 -4.10 -9.89 3.97
C LYS A 71 -4.86 -8.89 4.86
N PHE A 72 -5.74 -8.08 4.28
CA PHE A 72 -6.57 -7.12 5.01
C PHE A 72 -7.69 -7.78 5.82
N LEU A 73 -8.11 -8.97 5.42
CA LEU A 73 -9.13 -9.77 6.13
C LEU A 73 -8.57 -10.62 7.27
N SER A 74 -7.25 -10.71 7.42
CA SER A 74 -6.66 -11.58 8.43
C SER A 74 -7.05 -11.18 9.86
N GLU A 75 -7.16 -12.17 10.75
CA GLU A 75 -7.48 -11.95 12.18
C GLU A 75 -6.50 -10.99 12.85
N LEU A 76 -5.22 -11.06 12.47
CA LEU A 76 -4.23 -10.16 13.01
C LEU A 76 -4.44 -8.72 12.53
N TRP A 77 -4.73 -8.50 11.25
CA TRP A 77 -4.96 -7.15 10.73
C TRP A 77 -6.18 -6.51 11.37
N THR A 78 -7.29 -7.25 11.34
CA THR A 78 -8.55 -6.83 11.96
C THR A 78 -8.40 -6.60 13.46
N GLY A 79 -7.71 -7.50 14.17
CA GLY A 79 -7.41 -7.36 15.59
C GLY A 79 -6.50 -6.16 15.90
N LEU A 80 -5.45 -5.92 15.10
CA LEU A 80 -4.53 -4.79 15.26
C LEU A 80 -5.27 -3.46 15.14
N PHE A 81 -6.01 -3.26 14.05
CA PHE A 81 -6.70 -1.99 13.84
C PHE A 81 -7.88 -1.80 14.81
N SER A 82 -8.55 -2.88 15.23
CA SER A 82 -9.52 -2.81 16.33
C SER A 82 -8.87 -2.37 17.64
N HIS A 83 -7.66 -2.86 17.97
CA HIS A 83 -6.94 -2.47 19.18
C HIS A 83 -6.48 -1.01 19.13
N LEU A 84 -6.14 -0.52 17.94
CA LEU A 84 -5.76 0.88 17.69
C LEU A 84 -6.97 1.82 17.54
N GLU A 85 -8.20 1.33 17.78
CA GLU A 85 -9.45 2.09 17.61
C GLU A 85 -9.65 2.66 16.18
N VAL A 86 -9.05 2.00 15.19
CA VAL A 86 -9.13 2.35 13.76
C VAL A 86 -10.23 1.53 13.10
N LYS A 87 -11.17 2.21 12.43
CA LYS A 87 -12.26 1.51 11.73
C LYS A 87 -11.79 0.97 10.38
N LEU A 88 -11.79 -0.35 10.21
CA LEU A 88 -11.60 -0.96 8.90
C LEU A 88 -12.92 -0.98 8.12
N LEU A 89 -12.88 -0.45 6.91
CA LEU A 89 -13.93 -0.53 5.91
C LEU A 89 -13.41 -1.35 4.74
N LEU A 90 -14.15 -2.38 4.34
CA LEU A 90 -13.82 -3.19 3.18
C LEU A 90 -14.68 -2.72 2.02
N SER A 91 -14.05 -2.39 0.89
CA SER A 91 -14.78 -2.13 -0.33
C SER A 91 -15.41 -3.45 -0.83
N THR A 92 -16.62 -3.35 -1.36
CA THR A 92 -17.18 -4.45 -2.16
C THR A 92 -16.78 -4.20 -3.61
N ALA A 93 -16.64 -5.26 -4.41
CA ALA A 93 -16.25 -5.18 -5.82
C ALA A 93 -17.17 -4.29 -6.71
N TRP A 94 -18.20 -3.66 -6.14
CA TRP A 94 -19.22 -2.86 -6.80
C TRP A 94 -19.65 -1.62 -5.98
N HIS A 95 -18.71 -0.82 -5.46
CA HIS A 95 -19.04 0.49 -4.84
C HIS A 95 -18.39 1.72 -5.53
N PRO A 96 -18.86 2.13 -6.73
CA PRO A 96 -18.29 3.25 -7.50
C PRO A 96 -18.42 4.64 -6.86
N GLN A 97 -19.16 4.80 -5.76
CA GLN A 97 -19.51 6.12 -5.22
C GLN A 97 -18.65 6.58 -4.03
N THR A 98 -17.94 5.68 -3.33
CA THR A 98 -17.29 6.04 -2.06
C THR A 98 -15.76 6.05 -2.15
N ASP A 99 -15.18 5.38 -3.16
CA ASP A 99 -13.73 5.15 -3.26
C ASP A 99 -13.05 5.60 -4.57
N GLY A 100 -13.80 6.16 -5.52
CA GLY A 100 -13.28 6.44 -6.88
C GLY A 100 -11.99 7.27 -6.93
N ALA A 101 -11.74 8.15 -5.95
CA ALA A 101 -10.50 8.92 -5.89
C ALA A 101 -9.28 8.09 -5.43
N SER A 102 -9.46 7.18 -4.48
CA SER A 102 -8.36 6.31 -4.03
C SER A 102 -8.12 5.19 -5.04
N GLU A 103 -9.19 4.64 -5.63
CA GLU A 103 -9.13 3.71 -6.77
C GLU A 103 -8.37 4.32 -7.95
N GLN A 104 -8.71 5.55 -8.35
CA GLN A 104 -8.01 6.24 -9.43
C GLN A 104 -6.53 6.47 -9.12
N THR A 105 -6.20 6.81 -7.87
CA THR A 105 -4.81 7.02 -7.46
C THR A 105 -4.04 5.70 -7.50
N ASN A 106 -4.60 4.62 -6.95
CA ASN A 106 -3.97 3.30 -6.97
C ASN A 106 -3.75 2.81 -8.41
N GLN A 107 -4.76 2.94 -9.27
CA GLN A 107 -4.66 2.57 -10.67
C GLN A 107 -3.59 3.40 -11.40
N THR A 108 -3.49 4.70 -11.11
CA THR A 108 -2.47 5.56 -11.72
C THR A 108 -1.07 5.12 -11.31
N VAL A 109 -0.86 4.82 -10.03
CA VAL A 109 0.42 4.32 -9.50
C VAL A 109 0.79 2.99 -10.15
N GLU A 110 -0.15 2.05 -10.22
CA GLU A 110 0.08 0.74 -10.82
C GLU A 110 0.46 0.86 -12.29
N ILE A 111 -0.27 1.67 -13.07
CA ILE A 111 0.02 1.90 -14.49
C ILE A 111 1.39 2.55 -14.65
N ALA A 112 1.69 3.60 -13.88
CA ALA A 112 2.97 4.30 -13.95
C ALA A 112 4.15 3.37 -13.62
N LEU A 113 4.00 2.55 -12.59
CA LEU A 113 5.03 1.60 -12.16
C LEU A 113 5.26 0.51 -13.22
N ARG A 114 4.18 -0.08 -13.74
CA ARG A 114 4.27 -1.09 -14.81
C ARG A 114 4.89 -0.52 -16.08
N TYR A 115 4.53 0.72 -16.44
CA TYR A 115 5.12 1.41 -17.59
C TYR A 115 6.62 1.65 -17.38
N HIS A 116 7.02 2.14 -16.21
CA HIS A 116 8.44 2.37 -15.88
C HIS A 116 9.25 1.07 -15.98
N ILE A 117 8.75 -0.03 -15.41
CA ILE A 117 9.42 -1.34 -15.48
C ILE A 117 9.54 -1.84 -16.93
N ALA A 118 8.52 -1.61 -17.76
CA ALA A 118 8.52 -2.07 -19.15
C ALA A 118 9.49 -1.28 -20.05
N GLU A 119 9.52 0.05 -19.90
CA GLU A 119 10.37 0.92 -20.73
C GLU A 119 11.81 1.01 -20.23
N HIS A 120 12.04 0.76 -18.95
CA HIS A 120 13.34 0.83 -18.31
C HIS A 120 13.66 -0.47 -17.54
N PRO A 121 13.82 -1.61 -18.25
CA PRO A 121 14.02 -2.91 -17.60
C PRO A 121 15.33 -3.02 -16.80
N ASP A 122 16.29 -2.14 -17.07
CA ASP A 122 17.59 -2.10 -16.39
C ASP A 122 17.62 -1.14 -15.19
N THR A 123 16.55 -0.40 -14.92
CA THR A 123 16.48 0.55 -13.79
C THR A 123 15.69 -0.01 -12.62
N GLN A 124 16.04 0.44 -11.42
CA GLN A 124 15.37 0.02 -10.20
C GLN A 124 14.00 0.68 -10.07
N TRP A 125 12.91 -0.09 -9.99
CA TRP A 125 11.57 0.45 -9.78
C TRP A 125 11.43 1.17 -8.44
N LEU A 126 12.28 0.84 -7.45
CA LEU A 126 12.37 1.60 -6.19
C LEU A 126 12.75 3.08 -6.42
N GLU A 127 13.58 3.39 -7.41
CA GLU A 127 13.96 4.78 -7.74
C GLU A 127 12.76 5.59 -8.23
N ALA A 128 11.77 4.94 -8.84
CA ALA A 128 10.56 5.60 -9.33
C ALA A 128 9.57 5.99 -8.21
N ILE A 129 9.74 5.44 -7.00
CA ILE A 129 8.78 5.62 -5.89
C ILE A 129 9.37 6.27 -4.64
N ILE A 130 10.70 6.37 -4.54
CA ILE A 130 11.36 7.10 -3.46
C ILE A 130 11.23 8.60 -3.75
N PRO A 131 10.63 9.40 -2.85
CA PRO A 131 10.62 10.84 -3.03
C PRO A 131 12.07 11.37 -2.96
N ILE A 132 12.44 12.19 -3.95
CA ILE A 132 13.67 13.00 -3.96
C ILE A 132 13.67 13.97 -2.78
#